data_AF-A0A8S3R585-F1
#
_entry.id   AF-A0A8S3R585-F1
#
_cell.length_a   1.000
_cell.length_b   1.000
_cell.length_c   1.000
_cell.angle_alpha   90.00
_cell.angle_beta   90.00
_cell.angle_gamma   90.00
#
_symmetry.space_group_name_H-M   'P 1'
#
loop_
_entity.id
_entity.type
_entity.pdbx_description
1 polymer ?
#
loop_
_entity_poly.entity_id
_entity_poly.type
_entity_poly.pdbx_seq_one_letter_code
_entity_poly.pdbx_strand_id
1 'polypeptide(L)'
;MASVGYRDNLFFNLTEEEKEEFTCSICCHILRQPHECKNSHQFCHFCITRWSHHASHGSCPMCRVDGLYRENVELEERINQKIVRCEWKKCFWTGPLANLETHLHTVYVERSRRDAYHSLGLDTNRSRQSERSRKIENSITKQNTALSQNIQKLDLQSHAKFEKIYKRIIEDEWQKLKKGENIKRRFMKLRRHIEEEDMRMLHRIKEVEMRKLKEIENNKRRVKSLDLTKEKFRDTSLRRSLRKDKEIKDENILQKHRIENMLKRRKSEKDKSEEKLKEIERVKSERSENFQRRLEREEREWKEKLADLLRKIRETEKKKNEEIKTMQTEIKRDKEREYKQKNISFFNVYRK
;
A
#
# COMPACT_ATOMS: atom_id res chain seq x y z
N MET A 1 15.69 5.44 -8.67
CA MET A 1 15.32 4.26 -9.46
C MET A 1 15.17 3.09 -8.49
N ALA A 2 13.99 2.47 -8.40
CA ALA A 2 13.81 1.29 -7.55
C ALA A 2 14.71 0.17 -8.06
N SER A 3 15.45 -0.50 -7.17
CA SER A 3 16.27 -1.66 -7.56
C SER A 3 15.36 -2.80 -8.02
N VAL A 4 15.81 -3.52 -9.05
CA VAL A 4 15.03 -4.56 -9.72
C VAL A 4 14.92 -5.83 -8.87
N GLY A 5 15.95 -6.15 -8.10
CA GLY A 5 16.05 -7.25 -7.13
C GLY A 5 17.13 -6.93 -6.07
N TYR A 6 17.32 -7.82 -5.10
CA TYR A 6 18.38 -7.71 -4.09
C TYR A 6 19.64 -8.44 -4.53
N ARG A 7 20.82 -7.82 -4.35
CA ARG A 7 22.09 -8.45 -4.73
C ARG A 7 22.45 -9.57 -3.75
N ASP A 8 23.03 -10.65 -4.26
CA ASP A 8 23.40 -11.82 -3.45
C ASP A 8 24.34 -11.45 -2.29
N ASN A 9 25.27 -10.53 -2.53
CA ASN A 9 26.25 -10.07 -1.54
C ASN A 9 25.64 -9.25 -0.38
N LEU A 10 24.36 -8.88 -0.48
CA LEU A 10 23.61 -8.27 0.62
C LEU A 10 23.33 -9.28 1.73
N PHE A 11 23.18 -10.55 1.39
CA PHE A 11 22.80 -11.62 2.31
C PHE A 11 24.04 -12.23 2.97
N PHE A 12 23.95 -12.48 4.27
CA PHE A 12 25.08 -13.01 5.06
C PHE A 12 25.22 -14.52 4.85
N ASN A 13 24.11 -15.27 4.93
CA ASN A 13 24.05 -16.72 4.83
C ASN A 13 22.82 -17.13 4.00
N LEU A 14 22.99 -17.30 2.69
CA LEU A 14 22.06 -18.05 1.84
C LEU A 14 22.71 -19.37 1.49
N THR A 15 21.97 -20.48 1.62
CA THR A 15 22.43 -21.76 1.05
C THR A 15 22.29 -21.72 -0.47
N GLU A 16 22.96 -22.63 -1.19
CA GLU A 16 22.83 -22.68 -2.65
C GLU A 16 21.40 -23.05 -3.08
N GLU A 17 20.72 -23.91 -2.33
CA GLU A 17 19.31 -24.26 -2.59
C GLU A 17 18.40 -23.03 -2.43
N GLU A 18 18.60 -22.24 -1.37
CA GLU A 18 17.85 -20.99 -1.15
C GLU A 18 18.18 -19.94 -2.20
N LYS A 19 19.42 -19.92 -2.68
CA LYS A 19 19.83 -19.02 -3.75
C LYS A 19 19.12 -19.36 -5.05
N GLU A 20 19.10 -20.63 -5.44
CA GLU A 20 18.36 -21.09 -6.63
C GLU A 20 16.87 -20.78 -6.50
N GLU A 21 16.27 -21.08 -5.34
CA GLU A 21 14.86 -20.85 -5.08
C GLU A 21 14.51 -19.35 -5.09
N PHE A 22 15.33 -18.49 -4.52
CA PHE A 22 15.02 -17.07 -4.39
C PHE A 22 15.49 -16.24 -5.59
N THR A 23 16.06 -16.85 -6.63
CA THR A 23 16.59 -16.12 -7.78
C THR A 23 15.49 -15.80 -8.79
N CYS A 24 15.40 -14.51 -9.16
CA CYS A 24 14.54 -14.06 -10.23
C CYS A 24 15.03 -14.56 -11.60
N SER A 25 14.16 -15.21 -12.37
CA SER A 25 14.52 -15.72 -13.71
C SER A 25 14.77 -14.64 -14.77
N ILE A 26 14.48 -13.36 -14.50
CA ILE A 26 14.76 -12.23 -15.42
C ILE A 26 16.06 -11.51 -15.05
N CYS A 27 16.20 -11.07 -13.79
CA CYS A 27 17.32 -10.23 -13.39
C CYS A 27 18.46 -10.97 -12.69
N CYS A 28 18.31 -12.28 -12.46
CA CYS A 28 19.29 -13.15 -11.81
C CYS A 28 19.77 -12.65 -10.43
N HIS A 29 18.91 -11.90 -9.73
CA HIS A 29 19.11 -11.43 -8.36
C HIS A 29 18.04 -12.01 -7.44
N ILE A 30 18.25 -11.92 -6.13
CA ILE A 30 17.26 -12.35 -5.14
C ILE A 30 15.97 -11.55 -5.28
N LEU A 31 14.83 -12.26 -5.27
CA LEU A 31 13.51 -11.72 -5.57
C LEU A 31 13.13 -10.55 -4.64
N ARG A 32 12.62 -9.46 -5.23
CA ARG A 32 11.97 -8.35 -4.52
C ARG A 32 10.51 -8.29 -4.92
N GLN A 33 9.60 -8.37 -3.95
CA GLN A 33 8.16 -8.51 -4.17
C GLN A 33 7.86 -9.66 -5.16
N PRO A 34 8.15 -10.91 -4.78
CA PRO A 34 8.07 -12.05 -5.68
C PRO A 34 6.67 -12.24 -6.27
N HIS A 35 6.63 -12.48 -7.56
CA HIS A 35 5.45 -12.82 -8.34
C HIS A 35 5.68 -14.13 -9.06
N GLU A 36 4.64 -14.95 -9.15
CA GLU A 36 4.71 -16.25 -9.80
C GLU A 36 3.66 -16.40 -10.92
N CYS A 37 4.03 -17.14 -11.96
CA CYS A 37 3.09 -17.57 -12.99
C CYS A 37 2.39 -18.89 -12.60
N LYS A 38 1.43 -19.35 -13.41
CA LYS A 38 0.72 -20.63 -13.20
C LYS A 38 1.63 -21.87 -13.13
N ASN A 39 2.81 -21.82 -13.75
CA ASN A 39 3.80 -22.90 -13.74
C ASN A 39 4.91 -22.65 -12.69
N SER A 40 4.66 -21.79 -11.71
CA SER A 40 5.57 -21.51 -10.59
C SER A 40 6.93 -20.90 -10.95
N HIS A 41 7.12 -20.35 -12.15
CA HIS A 41 8.27 -19.48 -12.44
C HIS A 41 8.14 -18.16 -11.69
N GLN A 42 9.23 -17.73 -11.05
CA GLN A 42 9.24 -16.61 -10.11
C GLN A 42 10.02 -15.40 -10.65
N PHE A 43 9.46 -14.22 -10.41
CA PHE A 43 9.97 -12.95 -10.89
C PHE A 43 9.82 -11.86 -9.85
N CYS A 44 10.69 -10.84 -9.86
CA CYS A 44 10.42 -9.63 -9.10
C CYS A 44 9.22 -8.90 -9.71
N HIS A 45 8.42 -8.22 -8.89
CA HIS A 45 7.29 -7.41 -9.37
C HIS A 45 7.70 -6.45 -10.49
N PHE A 46 8.79 -5.71 -10.31
CA PHE A 46 9.27 -4.77 -11.32
C PHE A 46 9.72 -5.45 -12.62
N CYS A 47 10.38 -6.63 -12.52
CA CYS A 47 10.82 -7.39 -13.68
C CYS A 47 9.64 -7.79 -14.57
N ILE A 48 8.61 -8.37 -13.96
CA ILE A 48 7.50 -8.95 -14.71
C ILE A 48 6.53 -7.89 -15.22
N THR A 49 6.36 -6.79 -14.48
CA THR A 49 5.60 -5.63 -14.93
C THR A 49 6.28 -5.00 -16.15
N ARG A 50 7.61 -4.78 -16.10
CA ARG A 50 8.36 -4.25 -17.24
C ARG A 50 8.28 -5.17 -18.46
N TRP A 51 8.39 -6.49 -18.26
CA TRP A 51 8.22 -7.48 -19.32
C TRP A 51 6.85 -7.36 -19.99
N SER A 52 5.79 -7.30 -19.19
CA SER A 52 4.40 -7.21 -19.66
C SER A 52 4.10 -5.90 -20.41
N HIS A 53 4.83 -4.82 -20.14
CA HIS A 53 4.68 -3.55 -20.86
C HIS A 53 5.40 -3.50 -22.21
N HIS A 54 6.53 -4.20 -22.36
CA HIS A 54 7.35 -4.12 -23.58
C HIS A 54 7.13 -5.29 -24.54
N ALA A 55 6.72 -6.47 -24.05
CA ALA A 55 6.49 -7.65 -24.86
C ALA A 55 4.99 -7.83 -25.12
N SER A 56 4.66 -8.12 -26.38
CA SER A 56 3.30 -8.48 -26.80
C SER A 56 2.83 -9.71 -26.01
N HIS A 57 1.80 -9.50 -25.16
CA HIS A 57 0.85 -10.50 -24.63
C HIS A 57 0.99 -11.06 -23.21
N GLY A 58 1.65 -10.38 -22.26
CA GLY A 58 1.50 -10.74 -20.83
C GLY A 58 1.83 -12.20 -20.50
N SER A 59 2.64 -12.85 -21.34
CA SER A 59 2.99 -14.26 -21.25
C SER A 59 4.29 -14.43 -20.46
N CYS A 60 4.40 -15.57 -19.78
CA CYS A 60 5.55 -15.88 -18.94
C CYS A 60 6.86 -15.91 -19.76
N PRO A 61 7.93 -15.19 -19.34
CA PRO A 61 9.22 -15.22 -20.03
C PRO A 61 9.83 -16.62 -20.17
N MET A 62 9.55 -17.51 -19.21
CA MET A 62 10.14 -18.85 -19.14
C MET A 62 9.33 -19.89 -19.89
N CYS A 63 8.00 -19.94 -19.67
CA CYS A 63 7.15 -20.99 -20.24
C CYS A 63 6.16 -20.50 -21.30
N ARG A 64 6.11 -19.19 -21.59
CA ARG A 64 5.20 -18.55 -22.56
C ARG A 64 3.70 -18.80 -22.33
N VAL A 65 3.33 -19.28 -21.13
CA VAL A 65 1.92 -19.44 -20.75
C VAL A 65 1.31 -18.07 -20.48
N ASP A 66 0.15 -17.83 -21.07
CA ASP A 66 -0.66 -16.64 -20.81
C ASP A 66 -1.23 -16.69 -19.39
N GLY A 67 -1.06 -15.63 -18.63
CA GLY A 67 -1.59 -15.61 -17.28
C GLY A 67 -1.37 -14.31 -16.53
N LEU A 68 -2.27 -14.09 -15.57
CA LEU A 68 -2.06 -13.13 -14.50
C LEU A 68 -0.96 -13.66 -13.57
N TYR A 69 -0.03 -12.80 -13.21
CA TYR A 69 0.99 -13.10 -12.21
C TYR A 69 0.39 -12.86 -10.82
N ARG A 70 0.63 -13.79 -9.90
CA ARG A 70 0.15 -13.70 -8.51
C ARG A 70 1.32 -13.34 -7.60
N GLU A 71 1.08 -12.47 -6.63
CA GLU A 71 2.02 -12.21 -5.54
C GLU A 71 2.25 -13.48 -4.71
N ASN A 72 3.51 -13.84 -4.47
CA ASN A 72 3.87 -14.97 -3.62
C ASN A 72 4.30 -14.46 -2.23
N VAL A 73 3.30 -14.19 -1.37
CA VAL A 73 3.49 -13.62 -0.02
C VAL A 73 4.33 -14.53 0.87
N GLU A 74 4.17 -15.84 0.77
CA GLU A 74 4.94 -16.81 1.56
C GLU A 74 6.44 -16.75 1.24
N LEU A 75 6.78 -16.69 -0.05
CA LEU A 75 8.17 -16.53 -0.48
C LEU A 75 8.74 -15.17 -0.06
N GLU A 76 7.92 -14.11 -0.15
CA GLU A 76 8.32 -12.77 0.31
C GLU A 76 8.66 -12.76 1.80
N GLU A 77 7.82 -13.37 2.64
CA GLU A 77 8.08 -13.50 4.08
C GLU A 77 9.37 -14.27 4.37
N ARG A 78 9.62 -15.37 3.65
CA ARG A 78 10.85 -16.17 3.78
C ARG A 78 12.10 -15.38 3.40
N ILE A 79 12.06 -14.63 2.30
CA ILE A 79 13.16 -13.74 1.88
C ILE A 79 13.37 -12.62 2.90
N ASN A 80 12.28 -12.03 3.41
CA ASN A 80 12.32 -10.93 4.38
C ASN A 80 12.90 -11.33 5.76
N GLN A 81 12.85 -12.62 6.11
CA GLN A 81 13.47 -13.15 7.33
C GLN A 81 14.98 -13.37 7.22
N LYS A 82 15.55 -13.34 6.00
CA LYS A 82 16.99 -13.59 5.82
C LYS A 82 17.84 -12.47 6.38
N ILE A 83 18.97 -12.85 6.97
CA ILE A 83 19.92 -11.92 7.58
C ILE A 83 20.75 -11.25 6.47
N VAL A 84 20.71 -9.93 6.47
CA VAL A 84 21.44 -9.08 5.54
C VAL A 84 22.40 -8.15 6.27
N ARG A 85 23.39 -7.65 5.54
CA ARG A 85 24.31 -6.60 5.99
C ARG A 85 23.93 -5.28 5.34
N CYS A 86 24.13 -4.18 6.05
CA CYS A 86 24.01 -2.87 5.42
C CYS A 86 25.09 -2.67 4.34
N GLU A 87 24.72 -2.14 3.17
CA GLU A 87 25.66 -1.85 2.08
C GLU A 87 26.61 -0.68 2.39
N TRP A 88 26.34 0.12 3.43
CA TRP A 88 27.21 1.24 3.77
C TRP A 88 28.49 0.75 4.44
N LYS A 89 29.65 1.01 3.80
CA LYS A 89 30.97 0.53 4.23
C LYS A 89 31.35 0.78 5.70
N LYS A 90 30.77 1.79 6.35
CA LYS A 90 31.03 2.14 7.77
C LYS A 90 29.94 1.66 8.73
N CYS A 91 28.92 0.99 8.22
CA CYS A 91 27.83 0.46 9.00
C CYS A 91 28.06 -1.02 9.29
N PHE A 92 28.01 -1.40 10.56
CA PHE A 92 28.12 -2.78 11.02
C PHE A 92 26.75 -3.43 11.30
N TRP A 93 25.67 -2.76 10.89
CA TRP A 93 24.33 -3.29 11.11
C TRP A 93 24.12 -4.57 10.31
N THR A 94 23.57 -5.57 11.01
CA THR A 94 23.09 -6.82 10.45
C THR A 94 21.74 -7.14 11.06
N GLY A 95 20.80 -7.59 10.24
CA GLY A 95 19.46 -7.93 10.72
C GLY A 95 18.61 -8.56 9.62
N PRO A 96 17.36 -8.91 9.92
CA PRO A 96 16.41 -9.39 8.91
C PRO A 96 16.23 -8.35 7.80
N LEU A 97 16.09 -8.81 6.55
CA LEU A 97 15.85 -7.95 5.39
C LEU A 97 14.63 -7.03 5.57
N ALA A 98 13.58 -7.48 6.25
CA ALA A 98 12.40 -6.67 6.59
C ALA A 98 12.75 -5.36 7.34
N ASN A 99 13.84 -5.37 8.11
CA ASN A 99 14.27 -4.24 8.92
C ASN A 99 15.34 -3.38 8.23
N LEU A 100 15.77 -3.76 7.01
CA LEU A 100 16.80 -3.03 6.29
C LEU A 100 16.32 -1.63 5.86
N GLU A 101 15.06 -1.49 5.47
CA GLU A 101 14.51 -0.20 5.03
C GLU A 101 14.29 0.78 6.20
N THR A 102 13.97 0.26 7.38
CA THR A 102 13.79 1.06 8.61
C THR A 102 15.10 1.30 9.36
N HIS A 103 16.19 0.65 8.96
CA HIS A 103 17.51 0.89 9.50
C HIS A 103 18.01 2.28 9.11
N LEU A 104 18.02 3.19 10.09
CA LEU A 104 18.51 4.54 9.91
C LEU A 104 19.98 4.63 10.27
N HIS A 105 20.77 5.08 9.30
CA HIS A 105 22.07 5.62 9.53
C HIS A 105 21.95 6.93 10.32
N THR A 106 22.18 6.85 11.63
CA THR A 106 22.45 8.05 12.40
C THR A 106 23.66 8.72 11.77
N VAL A 107 23.44 9.86 11.13
CA VAL A 107 24.52 10.70 10.63
C VAL A 107 25.29 11.10 11.89
N TYR A 108 26.41 10.44 12.11
CA TYR A 108 27.23 10.65 13.29
C TYR A 108 27.78 12.07 13.21
N VAL A 109 27.12 13.00 13.90
CA VAL A 109 27.68 14.30 14.25
C VAL A 109 28.79 14.03 15.27
N GLU A 110 29.96 13.61 14.80
CA GLU A 110 31.30 13.80 15.38
C GLU A 110 31.51 13.82 16.91
N ARG A 111 30.70 13.13 17.73
CA ARG A 111 30.76 13.32 19.21
C ARG A 111 31.38 12.24 20.07
N SER A 112 31.79 11.09 19.56
CA SER A 112 32.30 10.02 20.45
C SER A 112 33.61 9.41 19.98
N ARG A 113 34.67 10.23 20.06
CA ARG A 113 36.06 9.75 20.14
C ARG A 113 36.57 9.63 21.59
N ARG A 114 35.74 9.98 22.60
CA ARG A 114 36.15 10.01 24.02
C ARG A 114 35.86 8.73 24.81
N ASP A 115 34.93 7.89 24.38
CA ASP A 115 34.50 6.76 25.23
C ASP A 115 35.33 5.47 25.03
N ALA A 116 36.32 5.49 24.12
CA ALA A 116 37.17 4.33 23.85
C ALA A 116 38.44 4.22 24.73
N TYR A 117 38.73 5.20 25.59
CA TYR A 117 39.98 5.22 26.39
C TYR A 117 39.85 4.77 27.85
N HIS A 118 38.65 4.44 28.35
CA HIS A 118 38.45 4.09 29.76
C HIS A 118 38.57 2.58 30.11
N SER A 119 39.01 1.73 29.16
CA SER A 119 39.13 0.26 29.37
C SER A 119 40.56 -0.28 29.63
N LEU A 120 41.56 0.57 29.82
CA LEU A 120 42.93 0.13 30.17
C LEU A 120 43.19 0.31 31.67
N GLY A 121 42.65 -0.62 32.46
CA GLY A 121 42.71 -0.59 33.92
C GLY A 121 44.10 -0.69 34.53
N LEU A 122 44.23 -0.07 35.70
CA LEU A 122 45.16 -0.43 36.76
C LEU A 122 44.42 -0.19 38.09
N ASP A 123 44.10 -1.26 38.82
CA ASP A 123 43.95 -1.21 40.29
C ASP A 123 43.86 -2.64 40.86
N THR A 124 45.01 -3.15 41.27
CA THR A 124 45.23 -4.49 41.83
C THR A 124 45.09 -4.51 43.36
N ASN A 125 44.01 -3.95 43.92
CA ASN A 125 43.85 -3.91 45.38
C ASN A 125 42.42 -4.07 45.93
N ARG A 126 41.62 -4.99 45.36
CA ARG A 126 40.20 -5.19 45.75
C ARG A 126 39.79 -6.62 46.09
N SER A 127 40.71 -7.45 46.59
CA SER A 127 40.41 -8.88 46.84
C SER A 127 39.78 -9.24 48.19
N ARG A 128 39.47 -8.28 49.09
CA ARG A 128 38.76 -8.60 50.35
C ARG A 128 37.43 -7.88 50.56
N GLN A 129 37.16 -6.78 49.86
CA GLN A 129 35.82 -6.17 49.82
C GLN A 129 34.88 -6.85 48.80
N SER A 130 35.41 -7.58 47.82
CA SER A 130 34.61 -8.16 46.73
C SER A 130 33.68 -9.31 47.16
N GLU A 131 33.98 -10.00 48.26
CA GLU A 131 33.21 -11.19 48.66
C GLU A 131 31.97 -10.86 49.50
N ARG A 132 32.03 -9.82 50.34
CA ARG A 132 30.83 -9.25 50.99
C ARG A 132 29.95 -8.52 49.98
N SER A 133 30.55 -7.76 49.06
CA SER A 133 29.81 -7.11 47.97
C SER A 133 29.13 -8.14 47.06
N ARG A 134 29.80 -9.24 46.69
CA ARG A 134 29.18 -10.33 45.91
C ARG A 134 28.02 -11.00 46.62
N LYS A 135 28.08 -11.20 47.95
CA LYS A 135 26.96 -11.77 48.71
C LYS A 135 25.75 -10.84 48.73
N ILE A 136 25.97 -9.53 48.88
CA ILE A 136 24.91 -8.52 48.83
C ILE A 136 24.33 -8.41 47.42
N GLU A 137 25.19 -8.35 46.39
CA GLU A 137 24.78 -8.33 44.98
C GLU A 137 23.98 -9.58 44.61
N ASN A 138 24.41 -10.78 45.01
CA ASN A 138 23.67 -12.02 44.73
C ASN A 138 22.30 -12.05 45.45
N SER A 139 22.21 -11.49 46.65
CA SER A 139 20.95 -11.37 47.39
C SER A 139 19.99 -10.39 46.71
N ILE A 140 20.50 -9.22 46.30
CA ILE A 140 19.73 -8.21 45.55
C ILE A 140 19.28 -8.76 44.19
N THR A 141 20.16 -9.50 43.49
CA THR A 141 19.85 -10.09 42.19
C THR A 141 18.75 -11.14 42.31
N LYS A 142 18.76 -11.97 43.36
CA LYS A 142 17.69 -12.93 43.66
C LYS A 142 16.35 -12.26 44.00
N GLN A 143 16.38 -11.19 44.78
CA GLN A 143 15.16 -10.42 45.09
C GLN A 143 14.59 -9.70 43.86
N ASN A 144 15.45 -9.11 43.02
CA ASN A 144 15.05 -8.43 41.80
C ASN A 144 14.51 -9.39 40.74
N THR A 145 15.09 -10.59 40.62
CA THR A 145 14.57 -11.63 39.72
C THR A 145 13.21 -12.16 40.17
N ALA A 146 13.01 -12.39 41.48
CA ALA A 146 11.71 -12.77 42.02
C ALA A 146 10.65 -11.67 41.82
N LEU A 147 11.03 -10.40 42.04
CA LEU A 147 10.15 -9.25 41.81
C LEU A 147 9.80 -9.10 40.32
N SER A 148 10.77 -9.26 39.43
CA SER A 148 10.57 -9.23 37.97
C SER A 148 9.63 -10.34 37.50
N GLN A 149 9.75 -11.56 38.03
CA GLN A 149 8.86 -12.67 37.72
C GLN A 149 7.43 -12.42 38.22
N ASN A 150 7.27 -11.78 39.38
CA ASN A 150 5.95 -11.41 39.92
C ASN A 150 5.30 -10.28 39.12
N ILE A 151 6.08 -9.28 38.70
CA ILE A 151 5.61 -8.21 37.80
C ILE A 151 5.15 -8.83 36.47
N GLN A 152 5.94 -9.72 35.87
CA GLN A 152 5.61 -10.38 34.61
C GLN A 152 4.33 -11.25 34.72
N LYS A 153 4.11 -11.93 35.85
CA LYS A 153 2.87 -12.66 36.13
C LYS A 153 1.65 -11.75 36.28
N LEU A 154 1.80 -10.61 36.96
CA LEU A 154 0.73 -9.61 37.11
C LEU A 154 0.40 -8.95 35.77
N ASP A 155 1.40 -8.70 34.93
CA ASP A 155 1.25 -8.12 33.59
C ASP A 155 0.52 -9.10 32.66
N LEU A 156 0.87 -10.40 32.70
CA LEU A 156 0.15 -11.43 31.92
C LEU A 156 -1.31 -11.59 32.35
N GLN A 157 -1.60 -11.50 33.66
CA GLN A 157 -2.97 -11.60 34.17
C GLN A 157 -3.82 -10.36 33.84
N SER A 158 -3.22 -9.18 33.87
CA SER A 158 -3.91 -7.93 33.50
C SER A 158 -4.07 -7.81 31.98
N HIS A 159 -3.07 -8.23 31.19
CA HIS A 159 -3.16 -8.33 29.73
C HIS A 159 -4.25 -9.32 29.29
N ALA A 160 -4.35 -10.50 29.90
CA ALA A 160 -5.42 -11.47 29.59
C ALA A 160 -6.83 -10.95 29.91
N LYS A 161 -6.98 -10.15 30.98
CA LYS A 161 -8.25 -9.47 31.29
C LYS A 161 -8.55 -8.35 30.29
N PHE A 162 -7.55 -7.58 29.90
CA PHE A 162 -7.69 -6.50 28.92
C PHE A 162 -8.04 -7.06 27.53
N GLU A 163 -7.38 -8.14 27.11
CA GLU A 163 -7.63 -8.82 25.84
C GLU A 163 -9.07 -9.35 25.74
N LYS A 164 -9.62 -9.89 26.84
CA LYS A 164 -11.03 -10.32 26.90
C LYS A 164 -12.03 -9.17 26.80
N ILE A 165 -11.69 -7.98 27.30
CA ILE A 165 -12.52 -6.77 27.19
C ILE A 165 -12.42 -6.22 25.77
N TYR A 166 -11.20 -6.14 25.23
CA TYR A 166 -10.93 -5.63 23.90
C TYR A 166 -11.58 -6.50 22.80
N LYS A 167 -11.50 -7.83 22.93
CA LYS A 167 -12.23 -8.77 22.06
C LYS A 167 -13.73 -8.52 22.08
N ARG A 168 -14.33 -8.33 23.27
CA ARG A 168 -15.77 -8.01 23.39
C ARG A 168 -16.15 -6.69 22.73
N ILE A 169 -15.35 -5.64 22.90
CA ILE A 169 -15.59 -4.34 22.26
C ILE A 169 -15.46 -4.45 20.74
N ILE A 170 -14.43 -5.16 20.26
CA ILE A 170 -14.26 -5.42 18.84
C ILE A 170 -15.44 -6.22 18.31
N GLU A 171 -15.85 -7.31 18.97
CA GLU A 171 -17.00 -8.12 18.55
C GLU A 171 -18.28 -7.27 18.48
N ASP A 172 -18.56 -6.43 19.47
CA ASP A 172 -19.73 -5.54 19.48
C ASP A 172 -19.67 -4.49 18.37
N GLU A 173 -18.52 -3.86 18.14
CA GLU A 173 -18.31 -2.94 17.02
C GLU A 173 -18.38 -3.67 15.66
N TRP A 174 -17.88 -4.90 15.58
CA TRP A 174 -17.98 -5.75 14.40
C TRP A 174 -19.44 -6.13 14.14
N GLN A 175 -20.25 -6.41 15.16
CA GLN A 175 -21.67 -6.68 15.06
C GLN A 175 -22.47 -5.42 14.68
N LYS A 176 -22.07 -4.24 15.14
CA LYS A 176 -22.63 -2.95 14.69
C LYS A 176 -22.27 -2.66 13.22
N LEU A 177 -21.03 -2.94 12.81
CA LEU A 177 -20.60 -2.92 11.40
C LEU A 177 -21.30 -3.99 10.57
N LYS A 178 -21.67 -5.13 11.17
CA LYS A 178 -22.48 -6.19 10.56
C LYS A 178 -23.92 -5.73 10.31
N LYS A 179 -24.49 -4.91 11.18
CA LYS A 179 -25.75 -4.17 10.88
C LYS A 179 -25.53 -3.13 9.76
N GLY A 180 -24.30 -2.64 9.59
CA GLY A 180 -23.81 -1.91 8.41
C GLY A 180 -23.50 -2.77 7.17
N GLU A 181 -23.66 -4.11 7.19
CA GLU A 181 -23.53 -4.96 5.99
C GLU A 181 -24.47 -4.51 4.88
N ASN A 182 -25.57 -3.85 5.21
CA ASN A 182 -26.47 -3.26 4.23
C ASN A 182 -25.78 -2.13 3.42
N ILE A 183 -24.89 -1.35 4.05
CA ILE A 183 -24.13 -0.29 3.39
C ILE A 183 -23.01 -0.90 2.54
N LYS A 184 -22.24 -1.85 3.06
CA LYS A 184 -21.18 -2.54 2.28
C LYS A 184 -21.77 -3.31 1.10
N ARG A 185 -22.91 -4.00 1.26
CA ARG A 185 -23.65 -4.64 0.14
C ARG A 185 -24.20 -3.62 -0.85
N ARG A 186 -24.73 -2.48 -0.39
CA ARG A 186 -25.19 -1.39 -1.29
C ARG A 186 -24.03 -0.79 -2.07
N PHE A 187 -22.88 -0.56 -1.45
CA PHE A 187 -21.67 -0.10 -2.12
C PHE A 187 -21.15 -1.12 -3.13
N MET A 188 -21.09 -2.41 -2.77
CA MET A 188 -20.67 -3.46 -3.71
C MET A 188 -21.65 -3.63 -4.88
N LYS A 189 -22.96 -3.48 -4.64
CA LYS A 189 -23.98 -3.47 -5.71
C LYS A 189 -23.84 -2.24 -6.62
N LEU A 190 -23.63 -1.07 -6.04
CA LEU A 190 -23.42 0.18 -6.79
C LEU A 190 -22.13 0.12 -7.62
N ARG A 191 -21.04 -0.38 -7.03
CA ARG A 191 -19.77 -0.59 -7.72
C ARG A 191 -19.93 -1.53 -8.92
N ARG A 192 -20.60 -2.66 -8.74
CA ARG A 192 -20.88 -3.60 -9.84
C ARG A 192 -21.71 -2.95 -10.94
N HIS A 193 -22.73 -2.16 -10.59
CA HIS A 193 -23.53 -1.44 -11.58
C HIS A 193 -22.72 -0.38 -12.35
N ILE A 194 -21.78 0.31 -11.69
CA ILE A 194 -20.87 1.25 -12.36
C ILE A 194 -19.95 0.49 -13.32
N GLU A 195 -19.34 -0.61 -12.88
CA GLU A 195 -18.47 -1.46 -13.71
C GLU A 195 -19.22 -2.03 -14.93
N GLU A 196 -20.49 -2.45 -14.75
CA GLU A 196 -21.35 -2.92 -15.85
C GLU A 196 -21.70 -1.80 -16.86
N GLU A 197 -22.00 -0.60 -16.39
CA GLU A 197 -22.28 0.55 -17.27
C GLU A 197 -21.03 1.03 -18.03
N ASP A 198 -19.86 1.02 -17.39
CA ASP A 198 -18.59 1.32 -18.05
C ASP A 198 -18.28 0.30 -19.15
N MET A 199 -18.49 -0.99 -18.89
CA MET A 199 -18.33 -2.03 -19.90
C MET A 199 -19.31 -1.88 -21.07
N ARG A 200 -20.58 -1.51 -20.80
CA ARG A 200 -21.55 -1.19 -21.86
C ARG A 200 -21.14 0.04 -22.67
N MET A 201 -20.59 1.07 -22.01
CA MET A 201 -20.09 2.26 -22.69
C MET A 201 -18.92 1.93 -23.62
N LEU A 202 -17.95 1.16 -23.13
CA LEU A 202 -16.81 0.70 -23.94
C LEU A 202 -17.26 -0.14 -25.14
N HIS A 203 -18.27 -1.00 -24.97
CA HIS A 203 -18.86 -1.75 -26.08
C HIS A 203 -19.46 -0.82 -27.15
N ARG A 204 -20.25 0.18 -26.74
CA ARG A 204 -20.83 1.18 -27.66
C ARG A 204 -19.74 1.96 -28.41
N ILE A 205 -18.64 2.32 -27.74
CA ILE A 205 -17.51 3.01 -28.38
C ILE A 205 -16.89 2.12 -29.46
N LYS A 206 -16.59 0.85 -29.15
CA LYS A 206 -16.04 -0.11 -30.12
C LYS A 206 -16.97 -0.33 -31.31
N GLU A 207 -18.28 -0.39 -31.10
CA GLU A 207 -19.26 -0.50 -32.19
C GLU A 207 -19.20 0.70 -33.14
N VAL A 208 -19.10 1.92 -32.60
CA VAL A 208 -18.98 3.15 -33.40
C VAL A 208 -17.68 3.16 -34.19
N GLU A 209 -16.56 2.75 -33.58
CA GLU A 209 -15.27 2.63 -34.26
C GLU A 209 -15.32 1.61 -35.41
N MET A 210 -15.91 0.45 -35.16
CA MET A 210 -16.09 -0.59 -36.18
C MET A 210 -16.96 -0.12 -37.36
N ARG A 211 -18.01 0.66 -37.09
CA ARG A 211 -18.83 1.27 -38.17
C ARG A 211 -18.02 2.27 -39.00
N LYS A 212 -17.22 3.13 -38.36
CA LYS A 212 -16.36 4.10 -39.06
C LYS A 212 -15.30 3.41 -39.92
N LEU A 213 -14.69 2.32 -39.43
CA LEU A 213 -13.71 1.55 -40.20
C LEU A 213 -14.34 0.93 -41.45
N LYS A 214 -15.54 0.35 -41.32
CA LYS A 214 -16.30 -0.18 -42.47
C LYS A 214 -16.65 0.91 -43.48
N GLU A 215 -17.03 2.10 -43.02
CA GLU A 215 -17.32 3.24 -43.89
C GLU A 215 -16.07 3.70 -44.66
N ILE A 216 -14.91 3.80 -43.98
CA ILE A 216 -13.63 4.13 -44.61
C ILE A 216 -13.27 3.10 -45.68
N GLU A 217 -13.44 1.81 -45.39
CA GLU A 217 -13.14 0.74 -46.34
C GLU A 217 -14.08 0.79 -47.57
N ASN A 218 -15.37 1.00 -47.37
CA ASN A 218 -16.33 1.21 -48.46
C ASN A 218 -15.97 2.42 -49.31
N ASN A 219 -15.57 3.54 -48.69
CA ASN A 219 -15.12 4.73 -49.40
C ASN A 219 -13.84 4.47 -50.22
N LYS A 220 -12.87 3.71 -49.68
CA LYS A 220 -11.68 3.28 -50.42
C LYS A 220 -12.05 2.45 -51.66
N ARG A 221 -13.02 1.53 -51.53
CA ARG A 221 -13.52 0.73 -52.67
C ARG A 221 -14.17 1.61 -53.75
N ARG A 222 -14.97 2.60 -53.33
CA ARG A 222 -15.61 3.57 -54.25
C ARG A 222 -14.60 4.45 -54.98
N VAL A 223 -13.54 4.90 -54.31
CA VAL A 223 -12.46 5.67 -54.98
C VAL A 223 -11.74 4.81 -56.00
N LYS A 224 -11.40 3.56 -55.65
CA LYS A 224 -10.74 2.62 -56.57
C LYS A 224 -11.59 2.30 -57.81
N SER A 225 -12.92 2.23 -57.70
CA SER A 225 -13.80 2.02 -58.86
C SER A 225 -13.94 3.26 -59.76
N LEU A 226 -13.79 4.46 -59.20
CA LEU A 226 -13.77 5.71 -59.97
C LEU A 226 -12.47 5.90 -60.77
N ASP A 227 -11.34 5.39 -60.26
CA ASP A 227 -10.07 5.44 -61.01
C ASP A 227 -10.07 4.49 -62.22
N LEU A 228 -10.69 3.31 -62.09
CA LEU A 228 -10.82 2.33 -63.19
C LEU A 228 -11.77 2.77 -64.31
N THR A 229 -12.68 3.71 -64.05
CA THR A 229 -13.61 4.24 -65.06
C THR A 229 -13.05 5.43 -65.84
N LYS A 230 -12.06 6.14 -65.30
CA LYS A 230 -11.33 7.21 -66.01
C LYS A 230 -10.37 6.69 -67.07
N GLU A 231 -10.00 5.41 -67.02
CA GLU A 231 -9.06 4.79 -67.95
C GLU A 231 -9.72 4.26 -69.24
N LYS A 232 -11.06 4.27 -69.34
CA LYS A 232 -11.81 3.74 -70.51
C LYS A 232 -12.47 4.78 -71.41
N PHE A 233 -12.32 6.08 -71.14
CA PHE A 233 -12.88 7.15 -71.99
C PHE A 233 -11.76 8.11 -72.44
N ARG A 234 -10.84 7.59 -73.24
CA ARG A 234 -9.93 8.38 -74.08
C ARG A 234 -9.94 7.84 -75.51
N ASP A 235 -11.11 7.82 -76.13
CA ASP A 235 -11.16 8.08 -77.57
C ASP A 235 -12.56 8.42 -78.03
N THR A 236 -12.73 9.65 -78.53
CA THR A 236 -13.63 10.11 -79.61
C THR A 236 -14.20 11.52 -79.37
N SER A 237 -13.98 12.38 -80.38
CA SER A 237 -14.79 13.56 -80.73
C SER A 237 -14.31 14.95 -80.26
N LEU A 238 -13.27 15.44 -80.94
CA LEU A 238 -12.56 16.70 -80.66
C LEU A 238 -13.28 18.02 -81.08
N ARG A 239 -14.57 18.02 -81.44
CA ARG A 239 -15.28 19.28 -81.82
C ARG A 239 -16.60 19.56 -81.08
N ARG A 240 -17.17 18.59 -80.33
CA ARG A 240 -18.12 18.88 -79.23
C ARG A 240 -17.40 19.18 -77.90
N SER A 241 -16.08 18.97 -77.86
CA SER A 241 -15.23 19.12 -76.67
C SER A 241 -15.26 20.52 -76.10
N LEU A 242 -15.08 21.58 -76.89
CA LEU A 242 -14.88 22.92 -76.33
C LEU A 242 -16.09 23.52 -75.57
N ARG A 243 -17.34 23.18 -75.93
CA ARG A 243 -18.53 23.59 -75.14
C ARG A 243 -18.70 22.71 -73.90
N LYS A 244 -18.50 21.40 -74.04
CA LYS A 244 -18.51 20.46 -72.90
C LYS A 244 -17.39 20.73 -71.91
N ASP A 245 -16.22 21.18 -72.36
CA ASP A 245 -15.08 21.50 -71.51
C ASP A 245 -15.35 22.73 -70.65
N LYS A 246 -16.18 23.67 -71.13
CA LYS A 246 -16.64 24.80 -70.32
C LYS A 246 -17.68 24.35 -69.27
N GLU A 247 -18.67 23.55 -69.68
CA GLU A 247 -19.67 23.00 -68.76
C GLU A 247 -19.04 22.09 -67.68
N ILE A 248 -18.07 21.25 -68.05
CA ILE A 248 -17.30 20.41 -67.14
C ILE A 248 -16.44 21.27 -66.19
N LYS A 249 -15.85 22.37 -66.68
CA LYS A 249 -15.12 23.31 -65.80
C LYS A 249 -16.05 23.97 -64.80
N ASP A 250 -17.22 24.44 -65.23
CA ASP A 250 -18.20 25.10 -64.36
C ASP A 250 -18.78 24.10 -63.33
N GLU A 251 -19.04 22.85 -63.74
CA GLU A 251 -19.47 21.77 -62.84
C GLU A 251 -18.37 21.39 -61.83
N ASN A 252 -17.11 21.32 -62.26
CA ASN A 252 -15.97 21.08 -61.37
C ASN A 252 -15.79 22.22 -60.35
N ILE A 253 -15.98 23.47 -60.76
CA ILE A 253 -15.94 24.64 -59.85
C ILE A 253 -17.07 24.52 -58.82
N LEU A 254 -18.29 24.19 -59.25
CA LEU A 254 -19.43 23.99 -58.36
C LEU A 254 -19.20 22.83 -57.39
N GLN A 255 -18.64 21.72 -57.87
CA GLN A 255 -18.31 20.56 -57.05
C GLN A 255 -17.23 20.89 -56.02
N LYS A 256 -16.19 21.64 -56.42
CA LYS A 256 -15.15 22.14 -55.52
C LYS A 256 -15.75 23.03 -54.41
N HIS A 257 -16.63 23.96 -54.78
CA HIS A 257 -17.32 24.81 -53.81
C HIS A 257 -18.21 24.02 -52.85
N ARG A 258 -18.92 22.97 -53.33
CA ARG A 258 -19.69 22.05 -52.47
C ARG A 258 -18.80 21.32 -51.48
N ILE A 259 -17.64 20.81 -51.91
CA ILE A 259 -16.67 20.13 -51.05
C ILE A 259 -16.11 21.08 -50.00
N GLU A 260 -15.72 22.30 -50.38
CA GLU A 260 -15.23 23.31 -49.44
C GLU A 260 -16.26 23.65 -48.35
N ASN A 261 -17.54 23.78 -48.72
CA ASN A 261 -18.61 24.02 -47.75
C ASN A 261 -18.84 22.82 -46.82
N MET A 262 -18.77 21.58 -47.33
CA MET A 262 -18.82 20.38 -46.48
C MET A 262 -17.65 20.32 -45.50
N LEU A 263 -16.44 20.66 -45.94
CA LEU A 263 -15.26 20.70 -45.07
C LEU A 263 -15.38 21.78 -44.00
N LYS A 264 -15.90 22.97 -44.34
CA LYS A 264 -16.18 24.05 -43.37
C LYS A 264 -17.19 23.59 -42.30
N ARG A 265 -18.27 22.91 -42.70
CA ARG A 265 -19.27 22.35 -41.76
C ARG A 265 -18.66 21.29 -40.85
N ARG A 266 -17.91 20.33 -41.40
CA ARG A 266 -17.21 19.31 -40.62
C ARG A 266 -16.20 19.89 -39.64
N LYS A 267 -15.49 20.95 -40.02
CA LYS A 267 -14.57 21.66 -39.12
C LYS A 267 -15.33 22.29 -37.95
N SER A 268 -16.42 23.02 -38.23
CA SER A 268 -17.27 23.61 -37.19
C SER A 268 -17.89 22.55 -36.26
N GLU A 269 -18.33 21.41 -36.79
CA GLU A 269 -18.84 20.29 -35.98
C GLU A 269 -17.75 19.66 -35.11
N LYS A 270 -16.54 19.51 -35.65
CA LYS A 270 -15.37 19.04 -34.89
C LYS A 270 -15.05 20.00 -33.75
N ASP A 271 -15.00 21.31 -34.01
CA ASP A 271 -14.71 22.32 -32.99
C ASP A 271 -15.77 22.30 -31.87
N LYS A 272 -17.07 22.21 -32.24
CA LYS A 272 -18.17 22.05 -31.27
C LYS A 272 -18.06 20.75 -30.46
N SER A 273 -17.61 19.65 -31.07
CA SER A 273 -17.43 18.38 -30.37
C SER A 273 -16.25 18.43 -29.39
N GLU A 274 -15.18 19.14 -29.75
CA GLU A 274 -14.01 19.34 -28.90
C GLU A 274 -14.35 20.24 -27.69
N GLU A 275 -15.13 21.29 -27.89
CA GLU A 275 -15.62 22.15 -26.81
C GLU A 275 -16.52 21.39 -25.83
N LYS A 276 -17.43 20.53 -26.33
CA LYS A 276 -18.24 19.65 -25.47
C LYS A 276 -17.39 18.66 -24.68
N LEU A 277 -16.32 18.14 -25.27
CA LEU A 277 -15.41 17.22 -24.58
C LEU A 277 -14.68 17.93 -23.44
N LYS A 278 -14.16 19.15 -23.68
CA LYS A 278 -13.54 20.00 -22.64
C LYS A 278 -14.51 20.29 -21.49
N GLU A 279 -15.78 20.55 -21.80
CA GLU A 279 -16.80 20.77 -20.77
C GLU A 279 -17.07 19.52 -19.92
N ILE A 280 -17.14 18.34 -20.54
CA ILE A 280 -17.29 17.06 -19.82
C ILE A 280 -16.09 16.82 -18.90
N GLU A 281 -14.87 17.08 -19.37
CA GLU A 281 -13.65 16.94 -18.56
C GLU A 281 -13.64 17.91 -17.38
N ARG A 282 -14.06 19.16 -17.59
CA ARG A 282 -14.22 20.17 -16.53
C ARG A 282 -15.19 19.70 -15.45
N VAL A 283 -16.39 19.23 -15.83
CA VAL A 283 -17.39 18.72 -14.89
C VAL A 283 -16.91 17.45 -14.17
N LYS A 284 -16.15 16.58 -14.84
CA LYS A 284 -15.53 15.41 -14.18
C LYS A 284 -14.50 15.83 -13.14
N SER A 285 -13.64 16.79 -13.44
CA SER A 285 -12.65 17.33 -12.49
C SER A 285 -13.34 17.94 -11.28
N GLU A 286 -14.35 18.78 -11.49
CA GLU A 286 -15.11 19.41 -10.41
C GLU A 286 -15.84 18.39 -9.53
N ARG A 287 -16.43 17.34 -10.12
CA ARG A 287 -17.04 16.24 -9.33
C ARG A 287 -16.01 15.49 -8.51
N SER A 288 -14.83 15.22 -9.07
CA SER A 288 -13.74 14.55 -8.36
C SER A 288 -13.24 15.39 -7.17
N GLU A 289 -13.04 16.68 -7.37
CA GLU A 289 -12.63 17.61 -6.30
C GLU A 289 -13.70 17.73 -5.20
N ASN A 290 -14.97 17.83 -5.57
CA ASN A 290 -16.07 17.89 -4.61
C ASN A 290 -16.19 16.60 -3.80
N PHE A 291 -15.97 15.44 -4.44
CA PHE A 291 -15.93 14.15 -3.76
C PHE A 291 -14.76 14.09 -2.76
N GLN A 292 -13.57 14.53 -3.17
CA GLN A 292 -12.39 14.58 -2.31
C GLN A 292 -12.60 15.49 -1.09
N ARG A 293 -13.15 16.70 -1.29
CA ARG A 293 -13.49 17.63 -0.20
C ARG A 293 -14.49 17.05 0.77
N ARG A 294 -15.44 16.25 0.29
CA ARG A 294 -16.42 15.56 1.14
C ARG A 294 -15.73 14.49 2.01
N LEU A 295 -14.86 13.67 1.42
CA LEU A 295 -14.09 12.67 2.16
C LEU A 295 -13.21 13.31 3.25
N GLU A 296 -12.50 14.40 2.93
CA GLU A 296 -11.67 15.13 3.90
C GLU A 296 -12.49 15.76 5.04
N ARG A 297 -13.76 16.12 4.80
CA ARG A 297 -14.68 16.60 5.83
C ARG A 297 -15.11 15.45 6.74
N GLU A 298 -15.52 14.33 6.16
CA GLU A 298 -15.91 13.13 6.91
C GLU A 298 -14.73 12.62 7.74
N GLU A 299 -13.52 12.58 7.20
CA GLU A 299 -12.31 12.18 7.93
C GLU A 299 -12.01 13.10 9.12
N ARG A 300 -12.13 14.43 8.94
CA ARG A 300 -11.96 15.39 10.05
C ARG A 300 -12.99 15.17 11.15
N GLU A 301 -14.26 14.96 10.78
CA GLU A 301 -15.33 14.69 11.75
C GLU A 301 -15.06 13.41 12.54
N TRP A 302 -14.58 12.35 11.88
CA TRP A 302 -14.19 11.09 12.55
C TRP A 302 -13.00 11.27 13.48
N LYS A 303 -11.98 12.04 13.06
CA LYS A 303 -10.81 12.36 13.91
C LYS A 303 -11.23 13.13 15.16
N GLU A 304 -12.15 14.09 15.03
CA GLU A 304 -12.67 14.85 16.16
C GLU A 304 -13.47 13.97 17.13
N LYS A 305 -14.37 13.11 16.61
CA LYS A 305 -15.10 12.12 17.43
C LYS A 305 -14.17 11.16 18.16
N LEU A 306 -13.12 10.67 17.49
CA LEU A 306 -12.12 9.79 18.10
C LEU A 306 -11.36 10.52 19.22
N ALA A 307 -10.96 11.77 19.00
CA ALA A 307 -10.29 12.58 20.01
C ALA A 307 -11.17 12.82 21.24
N ASP A 308 -12.47 13.06 21.06
CA ASP A 308 -13.44 13.20 22.16
C ASP A 308 -13.59 11.88 22.95
N LEU A 309 -13.70 10.74 22.26
CA LEU A 309 -13.75 9.43 22.90
C LEU A 309 -12.49 9.13 23.72
N LEU A 310 -11.31 9.42 23.17
CA LEU A 310 -10.04 9.26 23.89
C LEU A 310 -9.96 10.14 25.14
N ARG A 311 -10.52 11.36 25.08
CA ARG A 311 -10.61 12.25 26.24
C ARG A 311 -11.48 11.64 27.34
N LYS A 312 -12.66 11.14 26.99
CA LYS A 312 -13.59 10.46 27.91
C LYS A 312 -12.98 9.21 28.55
N ILE A 313 -12.22 8.43 27.79
CA ILE A 313 -11.48 7.26 28.30
C ILE A 313 -10.47 7.70 29.35
N ARG A 314 -9.63 8.70 29.05
CA ARG A 314 -8.62 9.23 30.00
C ARG A 314 -9.25 9.79 31.28
N GLU A 315 -10.37 10.50 31.16
CA GLU A 315 -11.11 11.00 32.34
C GLU A 315 -11.64 9.86 33.20
N THR A 316 -12.15 8.80 32.57
CA THR A 316 -12.64 7.60 33.28
C THR A 316 -11.50 6.85 33.96
N GLU A 317 -10.35 6.71 33.29
CA GLU A 317 -9.14 6.12 33.87
C GLU A 317 -8.64 6.93 35.06
N LYS A 318 -8.63 8.27 34.95
CA LYS A 318 -8.26 9.16 36.05
C LYS A 318 -9.15 8.96 37.27
N LYS A 319 -10.48 8.92 37.09
CA LYS A 319 -11.44 8.66 38.17
C LYS A 319 -11.19 7.30 38.84
N LYS A 320 -11.01 6.24 38.05
CA LYS A 320 -10.69 4.91 38.59
C LYS A 320 -9.37 4.89 39.36
N ASN A 321 -8.35 5.61 38.89
CA ASN A 321 -7.07 5.72 39.59
C ASN A 321 -7.22 6.48 40.93
N GLU A 322 -8.07 7.49 40.98
CA GLU A 322 -8.40 8.20 42.24
C GLU A 322 -9.17 7.28 43.21
N GLU A 323 -10.14 6.51 42.73
CA GLU A 323 -10.85 5.49 43.52
C GLU A 323 -9.90 4.42 44.09
N ILE A 324 -8.99 3.89 43.25
CA ILE A 324 -7.97 2.93 43.67
C ILE A 324 -7.07 3.51 44.77
N LYS A 325 -6.64 4.76 44.62
CA LYS A 325 -5.84 5.44 45.66
C LYS A 325 -6.61 5.56 46.98
N THR A 326 -7.88 5.95 46.93
CA THR A 326 -8.74 6.03 48.12
C THR A 326 -8.86 4.66 48.81
N MET A 327 -9.18 3.60 48.05
CA MET A 327 -9.24 2.23 48.60
C MET A 327 -7.90 1.78 49.20
N GLN A 328 -6.77 2.09 48.58
CA GLN A 328 -5.45 1.78 49.12
C GLN A 328 -5.18 2.49 50.45
N THR A 329 -5.62 3.75 50.60
CA THR A 329 -5.48 4.48 51.87
C THR A 329 -6.38 3.90 52.98
N GLU A 330 -7.58 3.44 52.65
CA GLU A 330 -8.47 2.77 53.60
C GLU A 330 -7.90 1.42 54.06
N ILE A 331 -7.43 0.58 53.13
CA ILE A 331 -6.75 -0.69 53.43
C ILE A 331 -5.55 -0.45 54.37
N LYS A 332 -4.78 0.62 54.14
CA LYS A 332 -3.65 0.98 55.01
C LYS A 332 -4.12 1.32 56.43
N ARG A 333 -5.17 2.13 56.57
CA ARG A 333 -5.76 2.48 57.88
C ARG A 333 -6.30 1.25 58.60
N ASP A 334 -6.93 0.31 57.88
CA ASP A 334 -7.45 -0.94 58.46
C ASP A 334 -6.33 -1.81 59.01
N LYS A 335 -5.23 -1.97 58.26
CA LYS A 335 -4.05 -2.69 58.73
C LYS A 335 -3.42 -2.05 59.96
N GLU A 336 -3.37 -0.72 60.03
CA GLU A 336 -2.88 0.01 61.21
C GLU A 336 -3.80 -0.20 62.43
N ARG A 337 -5.13 -0.23 62.23
CA ARG A 337 -6.10 -0.55 63.28
C ARG A 337 -5.92 -1.99 63.80
N GLU A 338 -5.78 -2.95 62.88
CA GLU A 338 -5.55 -4.35 63.22
C GLU A 338 -4.23 -4.55 64.00
N TYR A 339 -3.16 -3.88 63.57
CA TYR A 339 -1.88 -3.92 64.26
C TYR A 339 -1.97 -3.35 65.69
N LYS A 340 -2.64 -2.20 65.87
CA LYS A 340 -2.88 -1.62 67.20
C LYS A 340 -3.69 -2.56 68.10
N GLN A 341 -4.72 -3.20 67.56
CA GLN A 341 -5.57 -4.13 68.30
C GLN A 341 -4.80 -5.39 68.72
N LYS A 342 -3.95 -5.93 67.84
CA LYS A 342 -3.03 -7.03 68.16
C LYS A 342 -2.06 -6.65 69.28
N ASN A 343 -1.46 -5.45 69.23
CA ASN A 343 -0.56 -4.99 70.30
C ASN A 343 -1.28 -4.85 71.65
N ILE A 344 -2.51 -4.32 71.68
CA ILE A 344 -3.30 -4.23 72.92
C ILE A 344 -3.57 -5.63 73.48
N SER A 345 -3.95 -6.58 72.62
CA SER A 345 -4.20 -7.97 73.06
C SER A 345 -2.94 -8.63 73.62
N PHE A 346 -1.78 -8.37 73.02
CA PHE A 346 -0.50 -8.87 73.49
C PHE A 346 -0.15 -8.31 74.87
N PHE A 347 -0.28 -7.00 75.10
CA PHE A 347 -0.02 -6.41 76.42
C PHE A 347 -0.93 -6.94 77.53
N ASN A 348 -2.19 -7.23 77.23
CA ASN A 348 -3.13 -7.80 78.22
C ASN A 348 -2.77 -9.22 78.63
N VAL A 349 -2.11 -10.00 77.77
CA VAL A 349 -1.62 -11.35 78.11
C VAL A 349 -0.47 -11.29 79.10
N TYR A 350 0.46 -10.34 78.97
CA TYR A 350 1.61 -10.21 79.88
C TYR A 350 1.30 -9.55 81.22
N ARG A 351 0.09 -9.01 81.41
CA ARG A 351 -0.33 -8.36 82.66
C ARG A 351 -1.00 -9.33 83.65
N LYS A 352 -1.33 -10.55 83.22
CA LYS A 352 -1.79 -11.65 84.07
C LYS A 352 -0.63 -12.57 84.39
#